data_AF-A0A1J4P4R5-F1
#
_entry.id   AF-A0A1J4P4R5-F1
#
_cell.length_a   1.000
_cell.length_b   1.000
_cell.length_c   1.000
_cell.angle_alpha   90.00
_cell.angle_beta   90.00
_cell.angle_gamma   90.00
#
_symmetry.space_group_name_H-M   'P 1'
#
loop_
_entity.id
_entity.type
_entity.pdbx_description
1 polymer ?
#
loop_
_entity_poly.entity_id
_entity_poly.type
_entity_poly.pdbx_seq_one_letter_code
_entity_poly.pdbx_strand_id
1 'polypeptide(L)'
;MSHSAPRRVRVRAPELIGKGGWLNTGGTQYTLSDLRGRIVILDFWTFCCINCLHVLDELRELEEKHRDTVVVVGVHSPKFVHEAEHAAVVDAVERYGVEHPVLDDPELATWKQYAVRAWPTLVVIDPEGYVVAQHAGEGHVHAIERLVAELETEHAAKGTLRRGDGPYVPPEPEPTALRFPGKALALPGGGFLVSDTTRHQLVELAEDGESVVRRIGSGERGFTDGPAVSAAFSEPQGVALLDDGSVVVADTVNHALRRLDLASGEVTTLAGTGRQWWQGSPTSGPAREVDLSSPWDVAVFGGRVWIAMAGVHQLWAYDPADATVAVTAGTTNEGLVDGPGDQAWFAQPSGLAAAEDRLWVADSETSALRWVDREGAVHTAVGTGLFDFGHRDGAAGQALLQHPLGVTVLPDGSVAVSDTYNHALRRYDPATGEVGTLATDLREPSDAVVVGEDIVVVESARHRLTRLRLPEEAVRVEAVAHRTRRAATEVAPGRLRLDVIFQAPAGQKLDTRYGPSTRLLVSSTPPELLRSGEGAGTDLARELELDPAFGEGVLHVSAMAASCDDDPANEYPACHVHQQDWGVPVRLVRGGADRLPLVLAGMDDQDA
;
A
#
# COMPACT_ATOMS: atom_id res chain seq x y z
N MET A 1 51.00 -0.25 6.48
CA MET A 1 50.34 -1.53 6.16
C MET A 1 48.96 -1.16 5.65
N SER A 2 48.71 -1.35 4.36
CA SER A 2 47.41 -1.05 3.74
C SER A 2 46.40 -2.06 4.27
N HIS A 3 45.44 -1.61 5.07
CA HIS A 3 44.25 -2.41 5.37
C HIS A 3 43.43 -2.48 4.08
N SER A 4 43.65 -3.52 3.27
CA SER A 4 42.67 -3.86 2.24
C SER A 4 41.39 -4.23 2.98
N ALA A 5 40.35 -3.41 2.82
CA ALA A 5 39.00 -3.83 3.17
C ALA A 5 38.75 -5.22 2.57
N PRO A 6 38.16 -6.17 3.31
CA PRO A 6 37.91 -7.50 2.79
C PRO A 6 37.14 -7.38 1.47
N ARG A 7 37.65 -8.06 0.44
CA ARG A 7 37.00 -8.11 -0.88
C ARG A 7 35.63 -8.75 -0.69
N ARG A 8 34.56 -7.95 -0.77
CA ARG A 8 33.16 -8.41 -0.71
C ARG A 8 32.98 -9.56 -1.71
N VAL A 9 32.37 -10.66 -1.25
CA VAL A 9 31.98 -11.77 -2.12
C VAL A 9 30.90 -11.24 -3.05
N ARG A 10 31.15 -11.24 -4.37
CA ARG A 10 30.15 -10.81 -5.37
C ARG A 10 29.14 -11.92 -5.57
N VAL A 11 27.86 -11.64 -5.30
CA VAL A 11 26.75 -12.58 -5.52
C VAL A 11 26.20 -12.37 -6.93
N ARG A 12 26.17 -13.42 -7.75
CA ARG A 12 25.51 -13.34 -9.06
C ARG A 12 23.99 -13.32 -8.87
N ALA A 13 23.32 -12.45 -9.62
CA ALA A 13 21.87 -12.41 -9.65
C ALA A 13 21.30 -13.77 -10.12
N PRO A 14 20.43 -14.42 -9.33
CA PRO A 14 19.67 -15.59 -9.78
C PRO A 14 18.78 -15.26 -10.99
N GLU A 15 18.51 -16.24 -11.86
CA GLU A 15 17.65 -16.00 -13.04
C GLU A 15 16.22 -15.64 -12.65
N LEU A 16 15.59 -14.77 -13.44
CA LEU A 16 14.20 -14.36 -13.22
C LEU A 16 13.24 -15.44 -13.72
N ILE A 17 12.43 -15.98 -12.81
CA ILE A 17 11.44 -17.02 -13.11
C ILE A 17 10.06 -16.65 -12.58
N GLY A 18 9.08 -16.56 -13.47
CA GLY A 18 7.69 -16.27 -13.13
C GLY A 18 6.76 -17.09 -14.02
N LYS A 19 5.86 -17.85 -13.40
CA LYS A 19 4.94 -18.74 -14.14
C LYS A 19 3.93 -17.97 -14.98
N GLY A 20 3.57 -16.75 -14.57
CA GLY A 20 2.69 -15.88 -15.34
C GLY A 20 3.37 -15.20 -16.52
N GLY A 21 4.70 -15.29 -16.62
CA GLY A 21 5.48 -14.73 -17.72
C GLY A 21 5.71 -13.22 -17.56
N TRP A 22 5.93 -12.56 -18.70
CA TRP A 22 6.24 -11.13 -18.77
C TRP A 22 5.05 -10.32 -19.32
N LEU A 23 4.76 -9.21 -18.66
CA LEU A 23 3.87 -8.14 -19.09
C LEU A 23 4.68 -6.92 -19.54
N ASN A 24 4.07 -6.05 -20.35
CA ASN A 24 4.70 -4.84 -20.90
C ASN A 24 5.95 -5.08 -21.76
N THR A 25 6.04 -6.24 -22.42
CA THR A 25 7.19 -6.64 -23.26
C THR A 25 6.80 -6.99 -24.70
N GLY A 26 5.57 -6.68 -25.11
CA GLY A 26 5.04 -7.06 -26.42
C GLY A 26 5.00 -8.58 -26.64
N GLY A 27 4.90 -9.37 -25.57
CA GLY A 27 4.93 -10.83 -25.58
C GLY A 27 6.33 -11.45 -25.55
N THR A 28 7.39 -10.64 -25.57
CA THR A 28 8.78 -11.11 -25.48
C THR A 28 9.07 -11.64 -24.08
N GLN A 29 9.68 -12.82 -23.99
CA GLN A 29 10.18 -13.38 -22.74
C GLN A 29 11.65 -12.99 -22.58
N TYR A 30 12.00 -12.38 -21.45
CA TYR A 30 13.36 -11.94 -21.17
C TYR A 30 14.05 -12.85 -20.13
N THR A 31 15.38 -12.94 -20.25
CA THR A 31 16.29 -13.48 -19.24
C THR A 31 17.20 -12.37 -18.72
N LEU A 32 17.84 -12.55 -17.56
CA LEU A 32 18.88 -11.63 -17.09
C LEU A 32 20.04 -11.49 -18.09
N SER A 33 20.28 -12.52 -18.91
CA SER A 33 21.32 -12.46 -19.93
C SER A 33 21.04 -11.44 -21.03
N ASP A 34 19.76 -11.23 -21.35
CA ASP A 34 19.31 -10.25 -22.35
C ASP A 34 19.46 -8.82 -21.84
N LEU A 35 19.39 -8.62 -20.52
CA LEU A 35 19.55 -7.32 -19.86
C LEU A 35 21.02 -6.98 -19.55
N ARG A 36 21.99 -7.83 -19.91
CA ARG A 36 23.40 -7.56 -19.64
C ARG A 36 23.88 -6.26 -20.30
N GLY A 37 24.69 -5.54 -19.55
CA GLY A 37 25.17 -4.22 -19.91
C GLY A 37 24.26 -3.09 -19.45
N ARG A 38 23.08 -3.38 -18.89
CA ARG A 38 22.19 -2.42 -18.24
C ARG A 38 22.31 -2.54 -16.72
N ILE A 39 22.05 -1.45 -16.02
CA ILE A 39 21.76 -1.54 -14.58
C ILE A 39 20.31 -2.02 -14.47
N VAL A 40 20.06 -3.07 -13.69
CA VAL A 40 18.70 -3.61 -13.50
C VAL A 40 18.25 -3.34 -12.08
N ILE A 41 17.06 -2.78 -11.92
CA ILE A 41 16.41 -2.61 -10.62
C ILE A 41 15.22 -3.56 -10.60
N LEU A 42 15.25 -4.54 -9.72
CA LEU A 42 14.09 -5.39 -9.46
C LEU A 42 13.26 -4.74 -8.36
N ASP A 43 11.98 -4.53 -8.62
CA ASP A 43 11.00 -4.11 -7.62
C ASP A 43 10.10 -5.28 -7.25
N PHE A 44 10.27 -5.85 -6.06
CA PHE A 44 9.41 -6.92 -5.57
C PHE A 44 8.17 -6.29 -4.92
N TRP A 45 7.06 -6.34 -5.64
CA TRP A 45 5.85 -5.61 -5.29
C TRP A 45 4.60 -6.50 -5.33
N THR A 46 3.54 -6.02 -4.70
CA THR A 46 2.19 -6.59 -4.76
C THR A 46 1.22 -5.41 -4.86
N PHE A 47 0.16 -5.53 -5.65
CA PHE A 47 -0.64 -4.36 -6.01
C PHE A 47 -1.65 -3.92 -4.93
N CYS A 48 -1.83 -4.72 -3.88
CA CYS A 48 -2.65 -4.32 -2.72
C CYS A 48 -1.92 -3.37 -1.76
N CYS A 49 -0.58 -3.43 -1.69
CA CYS A 49 0.21 -2.84 -0.63
C CYS A 49 0.51 -1.36 -0.93
N ILE A 50 0.05 -0.45 -0.06
CA ILE A 50 0.26 0.99 -0.24
C ILE A 50 1.75 1.38 -0.32
N ASN A 51 2.62 0.72 0.45
CA ASN A 51 4.05 0.97 0.42
C ASN A 51 4.65 0.63 -0.96
N CYS A 52 4.14 -0.41 -1.63
CA CYS A 52 4.54 -0.72 -3.01
C CYS A 52 4.10 0.37 -3.98
N LEU A 53 2.89 0.91 -3.81
CA LEU A 53 2.37 1.97 -4.68
C LEU A 53 3.20 3.26 -4.55
N HIS A 54 3.63 3.63 -3.34
CA HIS A 54 4.55 4.75 -3.16
C HIS A 54 5.89 4.52 -3.87
N VAL A 55 6.46 3.31 -3.79
CA VAL A 55 7.69 2.97 -4.51
C VAL A 55 7.53 3.03 -6.03
N LEU A 56 6.38 2.61 -6.58
CA LEU A 56 6.11 2.78 -8.01
C LEU A 56 6.19 4.25 -8.41
N ASP A 57 5.60 5.15 -7.62
CA ASP A 57 5.65 6.59 -7.90
C ASP A 57 7.06 7.18 -7.73
N GLU A 58 7.80 6.77 -6.69
CA GLU A 58 9.21 7.17 -6.51
C GLU A 58 10.07 6.74 -7.72
N LEU A 59 9.86 5.53 -8.25
CA LEU A 59 10.66 4.97 -9.35
C LEU A 59 10.44 5.69 -10.69
N ARG A 60 9.30 6.35 -10.92
CA ARG A 60 8.98 7.00 -12.20
C ARG A 60 10.04 8.02 -12.63
N GLU A 61 10.45 8.90 -11.71
CA GLU A 61 11.45 9.93 -12.01
C GLU A 61 12.83 9.34 -12.31
N LEU A 62 13.22 8.31 -11.53
CA LEU A 62 14.48 7.58 -11.75
C LEU A 62 14.47 6.89 -13.12
N GLU A 63 13.37 6.21 -13.43
CA GLU A 63 13.18 5.49 -14.70
C GLU A 63 13.27 6.46 -15.88
N GLU A 64 12.54 7.58 -15.84
CA GLU A 64 12.58 8.58 -16.92
C GLU A 64 13.99 9.15 -17.13
N LYS A 65 14.66 9.50 -16.03
CA LYS A 65 15.99 10.12 -16.05
C LYS A 65 17.08 9.18 -16.56
N HIS A 66 17.02 7.89 -16.20
CA HIS A 66 18.05 6.90 -16.50
C HIS A 66 17.61 5.83 -17.52
N ARG A 67 16.53 6.09 -18.28
CA ARG A 67 15.93 5.13 -19.21
C ARG A 67 16.86 4.52 -20.26
N ASP A 68 17.99 5.18 -20.56
CA ASP A 68 18.93 4.70 -21.56
C ASP A 68 19.96 3.72 -21.01
N THR A 69 20.15 3.64 -19.68
CA THR A 69 21.13 2.78 -18.98
C THR A 69 20.48 1.82 -17.99
N VAL A 70 19.34 2.19 -17.41
CA VAL A 70 18.60 1.43 -16.40
C VAL A 70 17.45 0.67 -17.04
N VAL A 71 17.12 -0.50 -16.49
CA VAL A 71 15.86 -1.21 -16.75
C VAL A 71 15.25 -1.54 -15.39
N VAL A 72 14.08 -0.99 -15.09
CA VAL A 72 13.27 -1.40 -13.95
C VAL A 72 12.49 -2.66 -14.35
N VAL A 73 12.39 -3.63 -13.45
CA VAL A 73 11.55 -4.83 -13.61
C VAL A 73 10.72 -4.99 -12.36
N GLY A 74 9.40 -4.82 -12.49
CA GLY A 74 8.47 -5.16 -11.42
C GLY A 74 8.33 -6.67 -11.31
N VAL A 75 8.74 -7.27 -10.21
CA VAL A 75 8.53 -8.69 -9.90
C VAL A 75 7.26 -8.80 -9.04
N HIS A 76 6.12 -8.94 -9.70
CA HIS A 76 4.83 -9.04 -9.02
C HIS A 76 4.74 -10.36 -8.23
N SER A 77 4.62 -10.24 -6.92
CA SER A 77 4.71 -11.34 -5.95
C SER A 77 3.50 -11.27 -5.00
N PRO A 78 2.45 -12.09 -5.18
CA PRO A 78 1.14 -11.87 -4.56
C PRO A 78 1.12 -12.07 -3.04
N LYS A 79 0.33 -11.23 -2.33
CA LYS A 79 -0.04 -11.41 -0.91
C LYS A 79 -1.36 -12.18 -0.77
N PHE A 80 -2.37 -11.81 -1.55
CA PHE A 80 -3.71 -12.40 -1.59
C PHE A 80 -3.87 -13.41 -2.73
N VAL A 81 -4.90 -14.25 -2.64
CA VAL A 81 -5.19 -15.28 -3.66
C VAL A 81 -5.55 -14.63 -5.00
N HIS A 82 -6.37 -13.56 -4.97
CA HIS A 82 -6.73 -12.78 -6.15
C HIS A 82 -5.52 -12.26 -6.92
N GLU A 83 -4.50 -11.77 -6.21
CA GLU A 83 -3.28 -11.24 -6.83
C GLU A 83 -2.47 -12.30 -7.59
N ALA A 84 -2.67 -13.60 -7.31
CA ALA A 84 -2.03 -14.68 -8.07
C ALA A 84 -2.70 -14.95 -9.42
N GLU A 85 -3.85 -14.35 -9.69
CA GLU A 85 -4.55 -14.46 -10.97
C GLU A 85 -3.92 -13.52 -12.00
N HIS A 86 -3.43 -14.08 -13.11
CA HIS A 86 -2.75 -13.31 -14.15
C HIS A 86 -3.56 -12.10 -14.66
N ALA A 87 -4.88 -12.25 -14.82
CA ALA A 87 -5.75 -11.17 -15.25
C ALA A 87 -5.81 -10.01 -14.23
N ALA A 88 -5.72 -10.31 -12.93
CA ALA A 88 -5.67 -9.29 -11.89
C ALA A 88 -4.35 -8.51 -11.94
N VAL A 89 -3.23 -9.18 -12.24
CA VAL A 89 -1.93 -8.52 -12.43
C VAL A 89 -1.95 -7.61 -13.66
N VAL A 90 -2.55 -8.06 -14.77
CA VAL A 90 -2.76 -7.22 -15.97
C VAL A 90 -3.57 -5.97 -15.64
N ASP A 91 -4.70 -6.15 -14.95
CA ASP A 91 -5.56 -5.05 -14.52
C ASP A 91 -4.81 -4.09 -13.58
N ALA A 92 -3.97 -4.59 -12.67
CA ALA A 92 -3.20 -3.77 -11.74
C ALA A 92 -2.07 -2.98 -12.42
N VAL A 93 -1.32 -3.63 -13.33
CA VAL A 93 -0.29 -2.97 -14.15
C VAL A 93 -0.87 -1.78 -14.90
N GLU A 94 -2.05 -1.97 -15.47
CA GLU A 94 -2.79 -0.90 -16.13
C GLU A 94 -3.31 0.14 -15.15
N ARG A 95 -3.91 -0.29 -14.04
CA ARG A 95 -4.49 0.59 -13.01
C ARG A 95 -3.50 1.61 -12.48
N TYR A 96 -2.30 1.14 -12.16
CA TYR A 96 -1.25 1.99 -11.58
C TYR A 96 -0.32 2.57 -12.63
N GLY A 97 -0.61 2.40 -13.93
CA GLY A 97 0.21 2.95 -15.01
C GLY A 97 1.68 2.54 -14.88
N VAL A 98 1.93 1.25 -14.68
CA VAL A 98 3.28 0.70 -14.56
C VAL A 98 3.93 0.68 -15.95
N GLU A 99 4.91 1.56 -16.18
CA GLU A 99 5.54 1.78 -17.49
C GLU A 99 6.88 1.05 -17.68
N HIS A 100 7.08 -0.03 -16.93
CA HIS A 100 8.22 -0.93 -17.07
C HIS A 100 7.76 -2.39 -17.26
N PRO A 101 8.66 -3.29 -17.72
CA PRO A 101 8.39 -4.72 -17.72
C PRO A 101 7.98 -5.24 -16.35
N VAL A 102 7.00 -6.14 -16.34
CA VAL A 102 6.58 -6.83 -15.12
C VAL A 102 6.70 -8.34 -15.31
N LEU A 103 7.39 -8.99 -14.38
CA LEU A 103 7.44 -10.45 -14.25
C LEU A 103 6.34 -10.88 -13.28
N ASP A 104 5.40 -11.70 -13.75
CA ASP A 104 4.33 -12.27 -12.95
C ASP A 104 4.82 -13.56 -12.25
N ASP A 105 5.08 -13.45 -10.94
CA ASP A 105 5.63 -14.51 -10.07
C ASP A 105 4.59 -15.02 -9.04
N PRO A 106 3.51 -15.69 -9.49
CA PRO A 106 2.40 -16.08 -8.62
C PRO A 106 2.77 -17.20 -7.61
N GLU A 107 3.91 -17.85 -7.81
CA GLU A 107 4.42 -18.93 -6.95
C GLU A 107 5.55 -18.47 -6.02
N LEU A 108 5.86 -17.16 -6.02
CA LEU A 108 6.94 -16.54 -5.25
C LEU A 108 8.30 -17.22 -5.51
N ALA A 109 8.56 -17.65 -6.74
CA ALA A 109 9.75 -18.37 -7.14
C ALA A 109 10.97 -17.44 -7.18
N THR A 110 10.87 -16.31 -7.88
CA THR A 110 11.92 -15.27 -7.91
C THR A 110 12.04 -14.61 -6.55
N TRP A 111 10.91 -14.32 -5.89
CA TRP A 111 10.89 -13.82 -4.49
C TRP A 111 11.78 -14.65 -3.56
N LYS A 112 11.63 -15.99 -3.59
CA LYS A 112 12.42 -16.91 -2.77
C LYS A 112 13.90 -16.94 -3.17
N GLN A 113 14.20 -16.89 -4.47
CA GLN A 113 15.59 -16.91 -4.94
C GLN A 113 16.39 -15.69 -4.48
N TYR A 114 15.73 -14.53 -4.37
CA TYR A 114 16.32 -13.30 -3.89
C TYR A 114 16.18 -13.10 -2.37
N ALA A 115 15.72 -14.14 -1.65
CA ALA A 115 15.54 -14.15 -0.20
C ALA A 115 14.71 -12.96 0.33
N VAL A 116 13.74 -12.49 -0.45
CA VAL A 116 12.89 -11.34 -0.11
C VAL A 116 11.95 -11.69 1.05
N ARG A 117 11.68 -10.71 1.93
CA ARG A 117 10.86 -10.90 3.14
C ARG A 117 9.80 -9.81 3.37
N ALA A 118 9.88 -8.70 2.66
CA ALA A 118 9.02 -7.54 2.80
C ALA A 118 8.58 -7.00 1.44
N TRP A 119 7.37 -6.47 1.41
CA TRP A 119 6.88 -5.67 0.31
C TRP A 119 6.97 -4.19 0.70
N PRO A 120 7.44 -3.30 -0.21
CA PRO A 120 8.26 -3.62 -1.37
C PRO A 120 9.69 -4.05 -0.97
N THR A 121 10.44 -4.61 -1.92
CA THR A 121 11.90 -4.74 -1.80
C THR A 121 12.55 -4.42 -3.15
N LEU A 122 13.51 -3.50 -3.14
CA LEU A 122 14.28 -3.11 -4.32
C LEU A 122 15.64 -3.82 -4.33
N VAL A 123 16.00 -4.44 -5.46
CA VAL A 123 17.32 -5.08 -5.66
C VAL A 123 18.01 -4.47 -6.86
N VAL A 124 19.23 -3.99 -6.68
CA VAL A 124 20.04 -3.39 -7.76
C VAL A 124 21.06 -4.40 -8.26
N ILE A 125 21.09 -4.61 -9.57
CA ILE A 125 22.00 -5.51 -10.28
C ILE A 125 22.89 -4.68 -11.22
N ASP A 126 24.20 -4.91 -11.14
CA ASP A 126 25.19 -4.24 -11.99
C ASP A 126 25.15 -4.73 -13.46
N PRO A 127 25.72 -3.98 -14.42
CA PRO A 127 25.82 -4.39 -15.83
C PRO A 127 26.51 -5.73 -16.10
N GLU A 128 27.26 -6.29 -15.15
CA GLU A 128 27.92 -7.59 -15.26
C GLU A 128 27.06 -8.76 -14.69
N GLY A 129 25.90 -8.46 -14.11
CA GLY A 129 24.93 -9.40 -13.56
C GLY A 129 25.16 -9.78 -12.09
N TYR A 130 25.68 -8.88 -11.27
CA TYR A 130 25.86 -9.09 -9.83
C TYR A 130 24.92 -8.21 -9.01
N VAL A 131 24.36 -8.77 -7.94
CA VAL A 131 23.58 -8.00 -6.96
C VAL A 131 24.55 -7.10 -6.20
N VAL A 132 24.24 -5.80 -6.14
CA VAL A 132 25.10 -4.78 -5.50
C VAL A 132 24.39 -4.04 -4.37
N ALA A 133 23.06 -4.05 -4.33
CA ALA A 133 22.28 -3.49 -3.23
C ALA A 133 20.91 -4.17 -3.09
N GLN A 134 20.38 -4.15 -1.86
CA GLN A 134 19.01 -4.55 -1.53
C GLN A 134 18.45 -3.58 -0.48
N HIS A 135 17.21 -3.14 -0.69
CA HIS A 135 16.50 -2.18 0.17
C HIS A 135 15.09 -2.70 0.42
N ALA A 136 14.69 -2.87 1.68
CA ALA A 136 13.33 -3.27 2.03
C ALA A 136 12.52 -2.03 2.43
N GLY A 137 11.29 -1.94 1.94
CA GLY A 137 10.39 -0.83 2.19
C GLY A 137 10.50 0.31 1.19
N GLU A 138 9.84 1.41 1.52
CA GLU A 138 9.75 2.63 0.72
C GLU A 138 10.79 3.69 1.12
N GLY A 139 10.91 4.77 0.33
CA GLY A 139 11.79 5.90 0.63
C GLY A 139 13.26 5.72 0.24
N HIS A 140 13.62 4.66 -0.49
CA HIS A 140 15.02 4.35 -0.82
C HIS A 140 15.47 4.84 -2.21
N VAL A 141 14.57 5.35 -3.05
CA VAL A 141 14.90 5.66 -4.45
C VAL A 141 16.02 6.71 -4.56
N HIS A 142 16.09 7.69 -3.65
CA HIS A 142 17.19 8.68 -3.63
C HIS A 142 18.58 8.02 -3.44
N ALA A 143 18.66 6.96 -2.63
CA ALA A 143 19.90 6.21 -2.40
C ALA A 143 20.26 5.35 -3.61
N ILE A 144 19.24 4.74 -4.24
CA ILE A 144 19.39 3.94 -5.46
C ILE A 144 19.84 4.82 -6.62
N GLU A 145 19.30 6.03 -6.77
CA GLU A 145 19.70 6.97 -7.82
C GLU A 145 21.18 7.35 -7.72
N ARG A 146 21.69 7.60 -6.49
CA ARG A 146 23.12 7.84 -6.26
C ARG A 146 23.95 6.62 -6.69
N LEU A 147 23.53 5.42 -6.31
CA LEU A 147 24.19 4.17 -6.70
C LEU A 147 24.17 3.96 -8.23
N VAL A 148 23.06 4.27 -8.91
CA VAL A 148 22.95 4.21 -10.37
C VAL A 148 24.00 5.10 -11.03
N ALA A 149 24.16 6.35 -10.58
CA ALA A 149 25.16 7.27 -11.14
C ALA A 149 26.61 6.77 -10.95
N GLU A 150 26.90 6.14 -9.81
CA GLU A 150 28.20 5.50 -9.54
C GLU A 150 28.44 4.32 -10.49
N LEU A 151 27.46 3.43 -10.63
CA LEU A 151 27.52 2.27 -11.51
C LEU A 151 27.66 2.67 -12.98
N GLU A 152 26.96 3.71 -13.42
CA GLU A 152 27.11 4.25 -14.78
C GLU A 152 28.55 4.70 -15.04
N THR A 153 29.13 5.44 -14.10
CA THR A 153 30.52 5.94 -14.20
C THR A 153 31.51 4.78 -14.24
N GLU A 154 31.38 3.83 -13.31
CA GLU A 154 32.24 2.66 -13.20
C GLU A 154 32.17 1.77 -14.44
N HIS A 155 30.96 1.42 -14.88
CA HIS A 155 30.77 0.48 -15.98
C HIS A 155 30.96 1.11 -17.35
N ALA A 156 30.83 2.43 -17.48
CA ALA A 156 31.30 3.17 -18.65
C ALA A 156 32.83 3.09 -18.77
N ALA A 157 33.57 3.33 -17.67
CA ALA A 157 35.03 3.22 -17.65
C ALA A 157 35.53 1.79 -17.94
N LYS A 158 34.80 0.77 -17.47
CA LYS A 158 35.08 -0.64 -17.78
C LYS A 158 34.68 -1.07 -19.20
N GLY A 159 33.87 -0.28 -19.90
CA GLY A 159 33.31 -0.65 -21.20
C GLY A 159 32.25 -1.76 -21.15
N THR A 160 31.63 -1.97 -19.99
CA THR A 160 30.58 -2.97 -19.77
C THR A 160 29.17 -2.38 -19.84
N LEU A 161 29.01 -1.05 -19.78
CA LEU A 161 27.72 -0.37 -19.88
C LEU A 161 27.24 -0.25 -21.33
N ARG A 162 25.97 -0.54 -21.57
CA ARG A 162 25.27 -0.36 -22.85
C ARG A 162 24.17 0.68 -22.68
N ARG A 163 24.04 1.56 -23.69
CA ARG A 163 22.97 2.58 -23.77
C ARG A 163 21.97 2.23 -24.86
N GLY A 164 20.67 2.49 -24.65
CA GLY A 164 19.62 2.32 -25.66
C GLY A 164 18.21 2.22 -25.07
N ASP A 165 17.23 1.91 -25.92
CA ASP A 165 15.84 1.72 -25.46
C ASP A 165 15.70 0.48 -24.59
N GLY A 166 14.75 0.55 -23.65
CA GLY A 166 14.40 -0.55 -22.77
C GLY A 166 13.44 -1.56 -23.41
N PRO A 167 13.21 -2.69 -22.74
CA PRO A 167 12.27 -3.74 -23.16
C PRO A 167 10.77 -3.37 -23.05
N TYR A 168 10.43 -2.19 -22.53
CA TYR A 168 9.05 -1.76 -22.33
C TYR A 168 8.29 -1.58 -23.65
N VAL A 169 7.08 -2.14 -23.71
CA VAL A 169 6.12 -1.94 -24.79
C VAL A 169 4.78 -1.56 -24.17
N PRO A 170 4.25 -0.34 -24.43
CA PRO A 170 3.00 0.11 -23.83
C PRO A 170 1.80 -0.70 -24.36
N PRO A 171 0.79 -0.97 -23.52
CA PRO A 171 -0.46 -1.58 -23.95
C PRO A 171 -1.30 -0.64 -24.83
N GLU A 172 -2.20 -1.19 -25.65
CA GLU A 172 -3.14 -0.38 -26.43
C GLU A 172 -4.21 0.23 -25.52
N PRO A 173 -4.49 1.55 -25.63
CA PRO A 173 -5.49 2.18 -24.79
C PRO A 173 -6.92 1.80 -25.22
N GLU A 174 -7.72 1.29 -24.28
CA GLU A 174 -9.14 1.00 -24.52
C GLU A 174 -10.05 2.23 -24.35
N PRO A 175 -11.01 2.45 -25.27
CA PRO A 175 -11.95 3.57 -25.19
C PRO A 175 -13.16 3.24 -24.31
N THR A 176 -13.08 3.60 -23.03
CA THR A 176 -14.17 3.42 -22.04
C THR A 176 -14.67 4.76 -21.47
N ALA A 177 -15.87 4.80 -20.90
CA ALA A 177 -16.39 6.02 -20.25
C ALA A 177 -15.64 6.35 -18.94
N LEU A 178 -15.43 5.34 -18.10
CA LEU A 178 -14.57 5.38 -16.92
C LEU A 178 -13.39 4.42 -17.13
N ARG A 179 -12.34 4.52 -16.33
CA ARG A 179 -11.20 3.59 -16.30
C ARG A 179 -10.74 3.43 -14.86
N PHE A 180 -10.84 2.21 -14.36
CA PHE A 180 -10.79 1.85 -12.93
C PHE A 180 -11.38 2.91 -12.00
N PRO A 181 -12.69 3.17 -12.07
CA PRO A 181 -13.30 4.11 -11.15
C PRO A 181 -13.08 3.66 -9.70
N GLY A 182 -12.74 4.61 -8.84
CA GLY A 182 -12.38 4.36 -7.44
C GLY A 182 -13.59 4.38 -6.52
N LYS A 183 -14.24 5.54 -6.42
CA LYS A 183 -15.33 5.85 -5.49
C LYS A 183 -16.43 6.63 -6.19
N ALA A 184 -17.64 6.61 -5.63
CA ALA A 184 -18.77 7.35 -6.18
C ALA A 184 -19.56 8.10 -5.11
N LEU A 185 -20.14 9.23 -5.51
CA LEU A 185 -21.05 10.03 -4.71
C LEU A 185 -22.36 10.23 -5.49
N ALA A 186 -23.50 9.87 -4.88
CA ALA A 186 -24.80 10.24 -5.41
C ALA A 186 -25.04 11.75 -5.24
N LEU A 187 -25.40 12.43 -6.33
CA LEU A 187 -25.57 13.89 -6.31
C LEU A 187 -27.00 14.28 -5.90
N PRO A 188 -27.19 15.37 -5.13
CA PRO A 188 -28.53 15.82 -4.71
C PRO A 188 -29.50 16.13 -5.85
N GLY A 189 -28.97 16.50 -7.03
CA GLY A 189 -29.75 16.80 -8.24
C GLY A 189 -30.04 15.58 -9.12
N GLY A 190 -29.68 14.37 -8.69
CA GLY A 190 -29.65 13.17 -9.52
C GLY A 190 -28.28 12.95 -10.18
N GLY A 191 -28.00 11.70 -10.56
CA GLY A 191 -26.72 11.29 -11.13
C GLY A 191 -25.64 11.01 -10.09
N PHE A 192 -24.41 10.90 -10.58
CA PHE A 192 -23.25 10.46 -9.79
C PHE A 192 -22.01 11.30 -10.11
N LEU A 193 -21.21 11.60 -9.10
CA LEU A 193 -19.83 12.02 -9.28
C LEU A 193 -18.93 10.84 -8.96
N VAL A 194 -18.08 10.46 -9.91
CA VAL A 194 -17.22 9.28 -9.82
C VAL A 194 -15.77 9.71 -9.96
N SER A 195 -14.88 9.16 -9.13
CA SER A 195 -13.44 9.29 -9.38
C SER A 195 -13.01 8.33 -10.48
N ASP A 196 -12.58 8.89 -11.62
CA ASP A 196 -12.07 8.17 -12.79
C ASP A 196 -10.54 8.04 -12.63
N THR A 197 -10.15 7.22 -11.66
CA THR A 197 -8.86 7.26 -10.97
C THR A 197 -7.66 7.23 -11.93
N THR A 198 -7.59 6.28 -12.87
CA THR A 198 -6.42 6.17 -13.77
C THR A 198 -6.37 7.24 -14.84
N ARG A 199 -7.44 8.00 -15.01
CA ARG A 199 -7.47 9.16 -15.89
C ARG A 199 -7.41 10.45 -15.10
N HIS A 200 -6.97 10.39 -13.84
CA HIS A 200 -6.59 11.53 -13.01
C HIS A 200 -7.65 12.66 -13.02
N GLN A 201 -8.92 12.29 -12.95
CA GLN A 201 -10.05 13.21 -13.05
C GLN A 201 -11.29 12.68 -12.33
N LEU A 202 -12.30 13.53 -12.23
CA LEU A 202 -13.65 13.17 -11.80
C LEU A 202 -14.59 13.20 -13.01
N VAL A 203 -15.61 12.35 -12.98
CA VAL A 203 -16.62 12.26 -14.02
C VAL A 203 -18.00 12.37 -13.40
N GLU A 204 -18.77 13.34 -13.87
CA GLU A 204 -20.19 13.44 -13.54
C GLU A 204 -20.99 12.60 -14.55
N LEU A 205 -21.77 11.66 -14.04
CA LEU A 205 -22.65 10.77 -14.80
C LEU A 205 -24.11 11.14 -14.53
N ALA A 206 -24.96 10.92 -15.53
CA ALA A 206 -26.41 11.06 -15.38
C ALA A 206 -26.99 9.96 -14.47
N GLU A 207 -28.29 10.04 -14.18
CA GLU A 207 -29.00 9.07 -13.31
C GLU A 207 -28.94 7.62 -13.81
N ASP A 208 -28.67 7.40 -15.11
CA ASP A 208 -28.45 6.07 -15.67
C ASP A 208 -27.14 5.42 -15.18
N GLY A 209 -26.19 6.21 -14.67
CA GLY A 209 -24.88 5.75 -14.23
C GLY A 209 -23.92 5.42 -15.38
N GLU A 210 -24.25 5.82 -16.62
CA GLU A 210 -23.48 5.49 -17.82
C GLU A 210 -23.19 6.75 -18.66
N SER A 211 -24.17 7.65 -18.81
CA SER A 211 -24.04 8.83 -19.67
C SER A 211 -23.18 9.90 -19.00
N VAL A 212 -22.04 10.23 -19.62
CA VAL A 212 -21.15 11.30 -19.15
C VAL A 212 -21.80 12.67 -19.36
N VAL A 213 -21.99 13.40 -18.26
CA VAL A 213 -22.46 14.80 -18.25
C VAL A 213 -21.29 15.76 -18.44
N ARG A 214 -20.24 15.61 -17.63
CA ARG A 214 -18.99 16.39 -17.76
C ARG A 214 -17.81 15.69 -17.10
N ARG A 215 -16.62 16.18 -17.43
CA ARG A 215 -15.33 15.78 -16.86
C ARG A 215 -14.71 16.96 -16.11
N ILE A 216 -14.07 16.67 -14.98
CA ILE A 216 -13.46 17.66 -14.09
C ILE A 216 -12.05 17.16 -13.78
N GLY A 217 -11.05 17.90 -14.25
CA GLY A 217 -9.65 17.49 -14.29
C GLY A 217 -9.10 17.59 -15.70
N SER A 218 -7.81 17.88 -15.84
CA SER A 218 -7.09 17.90 -17.12
C SER A 218 -7.00 16.52 -17.77
N GLY A 219 -7.16 15.44 -17.00
CA GLY A 219 -6.93 14.08 -17.44
C GLY A 219 -5.48 13.60 -17.26
N GLU A 220 -4.57 14.53 -16.91
CA GLU A 220 -3.15 14.30 -16.72
C GLU A 220 -2.79 14.39 -15.25
N ARG A 221 -1.79 13.61 -14.83
CA ARG A 221 -1.26 13.66 -13.47
C ARG A 221 -0.78 15.07 -13.14
N GLY A 222 -1.22 15.63 -12.02
CA GLY A 222 -0.71 16.91 -11.52
C GLY A 222 -1.47 17.44 -10.30
N PHE A 223 -1.00 18.56 -9.74
CA PHE A 223 -1.52 19.14 -8.50
C PHE A 223 -1.90 20.62 -8.68
N THR A 224 -2.61 20.92 -9.75
CA THR A 224 -2.99 22.30 -10.11
C THR A 224 -4.43 22.59 -9.67
N ASP A 225 -4.66 23.71 -8.99
CA ASP A 225 -5.98 24.25 -8.67
C ASP A 225 -6.56 25.05 -9.84
N GLY A 226 -7.86 25.35 -9.81
CA GLY A 226 -8.54 26.25 -10.74
C GLY A 226 -9.80 25.65 -11.37
N PRO A 227 -10.24 26.19 -12.52
CA PRO A 227 -11.43 25.70 -13.20
C PRO A 227 -11.34 24.22 -13.61
N ALA A 228 -12.48 23.56 -13.74
CA ALA A 228 -12.61 22.13 -14.02
C ALA A 228 -11.71 21.61 -15.17
N VAL A 229 -11.48 22.38 -16.23
CA VAL A 229 -10.69 21.93 -17.40
C VAL A 229 -9.17 22.02 -17.19
N SER A 230 -8.72 22.82 -16.22
CA SER A 230 -7.28 23.08 -15.97
C SER A 230 -6.80 22.55 -14.63
N ALA A 231 -7.71 22.30 -13.69
CA ALA A 231 -7.38 21.60 -12.46
C ALA A 231 -6.79 20.23 -12.80
N ALA A 232 -5.79 19.79 -12.04
CA ALA A 232 -5.18 18.48 -12.22
C ALA A 232 -5.28 17.70 -10.91
N PHE A 233 -5.51 16.39 -11.03
CA PHE A 233 -5.50 15.44 -9.94
C PHE A 233 -4.41 14.39 -10.17
N SER A 234 -4.18 13.53 -9.18
CA SER A 234 -3.28 12.39 -9.27
C SER A 234 -3.93 11.21 -8.57
N GLU A 235 -4.64 10.40 -9.37
CA GLU A 235 -5.36 9.20 -8.92
C GLU A 235 -6.35 9.49 -7.77
N PRO A 236 -7.36 10.35 -8.01
CA PRO A 236 -8.35 10.66 -6.99
C PRO A 236 -9.15 9.40 -6.62
N GLN A 237 -9.52 9.29 -5.34
CA GLN A 237 -10.31 8.20 -4.78
C GLN A 237 -11.57 8.76 -4.11
N GLY A 238 -11.62 8.77 -2.78
CA GLY A 238 -12.74 9.20 -1.94
C GLY A 238 -13.39 10.50 -2.35
N VAL A 239 -14.72 10.53 -2.31
CA VAL A 239 -15.52 11.73 -2.57
C VAL A 239 -16.64 11.83 -1.53
N ALA A 240 -16.82 13.00 -0.92
CA ALA A 240 -17.89 13.23 0.03
C ALA A 240 -18.51 14.62 -0.13
N LEU A 241 -19.83 14.72 0.05
CA LEU A 241 -20.54 15.99 0.04
C LEU A 241 -20.34 16.71 1.39
N LEU A 242 -20.00 18.00 1.33
CA LEU A 242 -19.92 18.88 2.49
C LEU A 242 -21.25 19.60 2.72
N ASP A 243 -21.45 20.11 3.94
CA ASP A 243 -22.69 20.82 4.34
C ASP A 243 -22.98 22.07 3.51
N ASP A 244 -21.95 22.67 2.91
CA ASP A 244 -22.09 23.83 2.01
C ASP A 244 -22.41 23.45 0.56
N GLY A 245 -22.57 22.16 0.26
CA GLY A 245 -22.89 21.63 -1.05
C GLY A 245 -21.70 21.44 -1.99
N SER A 246 -20.47 21.77 -1.55
CA SER A 246 -19.26 21.41 -2.28
C SER A 246 -18.84 19.96 -1.99
N VAL A 247 -17.96 19.41 -2.80
CA VAL A 247 -17.45 18.04 -2.65
C VAL A 247 -16.00 18.08 -2.20
N VAL A 248 -15.66 17.33 -1.16
CA VAL A 248 -14.27 17.03 -0.83
C VAL A 248 -13.84 15.76 -1.56
N VAL A 249 -12.61 15.77 -2.07
CA VAL A 249 -12.01 14.71 -2.88
C VAL A 249 -10.69 14.32 -2.21
N ALA A 250 -10.51 13.05 -1.94
CA ALA A 250 -9.23 12.48 -1.55
C ALA A 250 -8.39 12.28 -2.83
N ASP A 251 -7.40 13.15 -3.03
CA ASP A 251 -6.52 13.14 -4.18
C ASP A 251 -5.24 12.40 -3.80
N THR A 252 -5.33 11.08 -3.90
CA THR A 252 -4.54 10.13 -3.10
C THR A 252 -3.05 10.27 -3.34
N VAL A 253 -2.62 10.25 -4.60
CA VAL A 253 -1.18 10.33 -4.92
C VAL A 253 -0.64 11.76 -4.84
N ASN A 254 -1.50 12.77 -4.91
CA ASN A 254 -1.10 14.13 -4.54
C ASN A 254 -1.01 14.33 -3.02
N HIS A 255 -1.37 13.31 -2.23
CA HIS A 255 -1.36 13.39 -0.77
C HIS A 255 -2.12 14.63 -0.24
N ALA A 256 -3.29 14.87 -0.82
CA ALA A 256 -4.06 16.08 -0.58
C ALA A 256 -5.57 15.82 -0.52
N LEU A 257 -6.28 16.70 0.16
CA LEU A 257 -7.72 16.85 -0.02
C LEU A 257 -7.99 18.03 -0.94
N ARG A 258 -8.80 17.80 -1.97
CA ARG A 258 -9.27 18.84 -2.89
C ARG A 258 -10.74 19.15 -2.60
N ARG A 259 -11.17 20.35 -2.91
CA ARG A 259 -12.54 20.81 -2.80
C ARG A 259 -13.04 21.22 -4.18
N LEU A 260 -14.16 20.63 -4.60
CA LEU A 260 -14.86 20.91 -5.84
C LEU A 260 -16.15 21.68 -5.54
N ASP A 261 -16.27 22.88 -6.08
CA ASP A 261 -17.55 23.58 -6.15
C ASP A 261 -18.38 23.03 -7.32
N LEU A 262 -19.49 22.33 -7.03
CA LEU A 262 -20.28 21.65 -8.06
C LEU A 262 -20.91 22.62 -9.08
N ALA A 263 -21.23 23.86 -8.68
CA ALA A 263 -21.92 24.81 -9.52
C ALA A 263 -20.98 25.45 -10.56
N SER A 264 -19.81 25.92 -10.12
CA SER A 264 -18.79 26.58 -10.95
C SER A 264 -17.82 25.60 -11.59
N GLY A 265 -17.60 24.43 -10.97
CA GLY A 265 -16.54 23.49 -11.33
C GLY A 265 -15.15 23.91 -10.87
N GLU A 266 -15.04 24.91 -9.99
CA GLU A 266 -13.76 25.34 -9.43
C GLU A 266 -13.21 24.28 -8.46
N VAL A 267 -11.95 23.91 -8.62
CA VAL A 267 -11.21 22.99 -7.75
C VAL A 267 -10.16 23.75 -6.97
N THR A 268 -10.11 23.54 -5.65
CA THR A 268 -9.13 24.16 -4.76
C THR A 268 -8.52 23.14 -3.81
N THR A 269 -7.31 23.38 -3.33
CA THR A 269 -6.69 22.54 -2.30
C THR A 269 -7.22 22.89 -0.91
N LEU A 270 -7.79 21.89 -0.22
CA LEU A 270 -8.37 22.00 1.11
C LEU A 270 -7.36 21.66 2.21
N ALA A 271 -6.63 20.55 2.03
CA ALA A 271 -5.62 20.06 2.97
C ALA A 271 -4.49 19.33 2.24
N GLY A 272 -3.34 19.18 2.88
CA GLY A 272 -2.15 18.59 2.28
C GLY A 272 -1.29 19.60 1.50
N THR A 273 -0.03 19.23 1.32
CA THR A 273 1.01 20.08 0.70
C THR A 273 1.43 19.60 -0.69
N GLY A 274 0.94 18.45 -1.14
CA GLY A 274 1.47 17.77 -2.33
C GLY A 274 2.58 16.76 -2.02
N ARG A 275 3.02 16.65 -0.75
CA ARG A 275 4.09 15.74 -0.32
C ARG A 275 3.56 14.65 0.60
N GLN A 276 4.17 13.47 0.50
CA GLN A 276 3.93 12.36 1.41
C GLN A 276 4.41 12.73 2.82
N TRP A 277 3.56 12.45 3.80
CA TRP A 277 3.91 12.54 5.21
C TRP A 277 4.88 11.41 5.58
N TRP A 278 5.92 11.75 6.33
CA TRP A 278 6.92 10.82 6.84
C TRP A 278 6.95 10.85 8.37
N GLN A 279 7.34 9.74 8.99
CA GLN A 279 7.40 9.65 10.44
C GLN A 279 8.31 10.74 11.04
N GLY A 280 7.76 11.52 11.98
CA GLY A 280 8.44 12.68 12.57
C GLY A 280 7.97 14.03 12.01
N SER A 281 7.25 14.04 10.89
CA SER A 281 6.53 15.23 10.41
C SER A 281 5.36 15.60 11.34
N PRO A 282 4.90 16.86 11.32
CA PRO A 282 3.75 17.29 12.12
C PRO A 282 2.51 16.42 11.87
N THR A 283 1.81 16.05 12.93
CA THR A 283 0.58 15.24 12.90
C THR A 283 -0.69 16.08 13.12
N SER A 284 -0.52 17.40 13.24
CA SER A 284 -1.62 18.34 13.42
C SER A 284 -1.18 19.76 13.07
N GLY A 285 -2.09 20.59 12.58
CA GLY A 285 -1.81 21.99 12.28
C GLY A 285 -2.72 22.56 11.18
N PRO A 286 -2.37 23.75 10.65
CA PRO A 286 -3.08 24.33 9.51
C PRO A 286 -3.11 23.35 8.34
N ALA A 287 -4.30 23.11 7.78
CA ALA A 287 -4.54 22.01 6.86
C ALA A 287 -3.64 22.02 5.61
N ARG A 288 -3.23 23.21 5.15
CA ARG A 288 -2.38 23.40 3.95
C ARG A 288 -0.88 23.40 4.25
N GLU A 289 -0.48 23.21 5.51
CA GLU A 289 0.92 23.19 5.95
C GLU A 289 1.36 21.81 6.44
N VAL A 290 0.41 20.89 6.63
CA VAL A 290 0.66 19.53 7.11
C VAL A 290 0.63 18.57 5.92
N ASP A 291 1.72 17.83 5.74
CA ASP A 291 1.82 16.75 4.76
C ASP A 291 0.81 15.64 5.12
N LEU A 292 0.16 15.03 4.12
CA LEU A 292 -0.69 13.85 4.31
C LEU A 292 -0.03 12.63 3.66
N SER A 293 -0.53 11.41 3.86
CA SER A 293 0.02 10.24 3.20
C SER A 293 -1.10 9.35 2.67
N SER A 294 -1.32 9.46 1.36
CA SER A 294 -2.30 8.69 0.60
C SER A 294 -3.70 8.65 1.24
N PRO A 295 -4.38 9.81 1.34
CA PRO A 295 -5.78 9.83 1.74
C PRO A 295 -6.59 9.05 0.71
N TRP A 296 -7.24 7.97 1.15
CA TRP A 296 -7.92 7.03 0.25
C TRP A 296 -9.42 7.26 0.22
N ASP A 297 -10.03 7.54 1.38
CA ASP A 297 -11.45 7.85 1.47
C ASP A 297 -11.74 8.95 2.48
N VAL A 298 -12.91 9.58 2.33
CA VAL A 298 -13.36 10.69 3.17
C VAL A 298 -14.83 10.55 3.54
N ALA A 299 -15.19 10.90 4.77
CA ALA A 299 -16.58 10.93 5.23
C ALA A 299 -16.81 12.07 6.22
N VAL A 300 -17.99 12.72 6.17
CA VAL A 300 -18.37 13.72 7.15
C VAL A 300 -18.95 13.04 8.38
N PHE A 301 -18.31 13.19 9.53
CA PHE A 301 -18.78 12.61 10.80
C PHE A 301 -18.48 13.56 11.97
N GLY A 302 -19.52 13.91 12.73
CA GLY A 302 -19.41 14.81 13.88
C GLY A 302 -18.94 16.22 13.50
N GLY A 303 -19.34 16.74 12.34
CA GLY A 303 -18.98 18.08 11.86
C GLY A 303 -17.56 18.23 11.29
N ARG A 304 -16.81 17.12 11.17
CA ARG A 304 -15.47 17.08 10.60
C ARG A 304 -15.43 16.16 9.39
N VAL A 305 -14.48 16.38 8.50
CA VAL A 305 -14.18 15.47 7.39
C VAL A 305 -13.14 14.47 7.89
N TRP A 306 -13.57 13.24 8.15
CA TRP A 306 -12.68 12.14 8.48
C TRP A 306 -12.00 11.62 7.21
N ILE A 307 -10.77 11.16 7.38
CA ILE A 307 -9.86 10.80 6.29
C ILE A 307 -9.29 9.43 6.62
N ALA A 308 -9.49 8.46 5.74
CA ALA A 308 -8.82 7.18 5.79
C ALA A 308 -7.42 7.35 5.20
N MET A 309 -6.42 7.48 6.08
CA MET A 309 -5.04 7.77 5.70
C MET A 309 -4.30 6.44 5.48
N ALA A 310 -4.54 5.85 4.30
CA ALA A 310 -4.07 4.51 3.95
C ALA A 310 -2.55 4.36 4.11
N GLY A 311 -1.80 5.35 3.64
CA GLY A 311 -0.33 5.33 3.61
C GLY A 311 0.37 5.36 4.96
N VAL A 312 -0.36 5.67 6.04
CA VAL A 312 0.20 5.68 7.41
C VAL A 312 -0.68 4.93 8.39
N HIS A 313 -1.61 4.10 7.90
CA HIS A 313 -2.44 3.22 8.72
C HIS A 313 -3.14 3.96 9.88
N GLN A 314 -3.73 5.11 9.56
CA GLN A 314 -4.37 6.00 10.51
C GLN A 314 -5.69 6.56 9.98
N LEU A 315 -6.49 7.06 10.92
CA LEU A 315 -7.59 7.98 10.64
C LEU A 315 -7.17 9.38 11.05
N TRP A 316 -7.40 10.33 10.16
CA TRP A 316 -7.20 11.75 10.40
C TRP A 316 -8.55 12.46 10.27
N ALA A 317 -8.62 13.72 10.72
CA ALA A 317 -9.77 14.57 10.45
C ALA A 317 -9.34 15.98 10.06
N TYR A 318 -10.03 16.54 9.08
CA TYR A 318 -10.03 17.96 8.77
C TYR A 318 -11.20 18.65 9.49
N ASP A 319 -10.88 19.70 10.23
CA ASP A 319 -11.85 20.58 10.87
C ASP A 319 -12.13 21.80 9.96
N PRO A 320 -13.34 21.93 9.41
CA PRO A 320 -13.70 23.06 8.55
C PRO A 320 -13.83 24.39 9.29
N ALA A 321 -14.06 24.38 10.61
CA ALA A 321 -14.21 25.61 11.39
C ALA A 321 -12.87 26.32 11.58
N ASP A 322 -11.81 25.54 11.87
CA ASP A 322 -10.47 26.05 12.14
C ASP A 322 -9.52 25.90 10.94
N ALA A 323 -9.94 25.21 9.88
CA ALA A 323 -9.12 24.83 8.73
C ALA A 323 -7.83 24.10 9.15
N THR A 324 -7.96 23.14 10.08
CA THR A 324 -6.85 22.34 10.59
C THR A 324 -7.04 20.87 10.25
N VAL A 325 -5.95 20.11 10.24
CA VAL A 325 -5.96 18.64 10.23
C VAL A 325 -5.31 18.11 11.48
N ALA A 326 -5.71 16.92 11.92
CA ALA A 326 -5.05 16.17 12.98
C ALA A 326 -5.31 14.66 12.87
N VAL A 327 -4.38 13.85 13.40
CA VAL A 327 -4.61 12.43 13.67
C VAL A 327 -5.77 12.28 14.67
N THR A 328 -6.70 11.38 14.39
CA THR A 328 -7.83 11.05 15.29
C THR A 328 -7.73 9.63 15.85
N ALA A 329 -7.19 8.67 15.09
CA ALA A 329 -6.93 7.32 15.55
C ALA A 329 -5.81 6.63 14.75
N GLY A 330 -5.16 5.64 15.34
CA GLY A 330 -4.09 4.85 14.74
C GLY A 330 -2.68 5.26 15.18
N THR A 331 -1.77 4.30 15.25
CA THR A 331 -0.39 4.49 15.75
C THR A 331 0.69 4.40 14.68
N THR A 332 0.30 4.33 13.40
CA THR A 332 1.13 3.99 12.23
C THR A 332 1.60 2.54 12.14
N ASN A 333 1.41 1.70 13.17
CA ASN A 333 1.71 0.28 13.06
C ASN A 333 0.65 -0.42 12.19
N GLU A 334 1.09 -1.26 11.26
CA GLU A 334 0.21 -2.09 10.45
C GLU A 334 -0.28 -3.31 11.24
N GLY A 335 -1.60 -3.45 11.42
CA GLY A 335 -2.19 -4.62 12.08
C GLY A 335 -3.62 -4.42 12.53
N LEU A 336 -4.09 -5.32 13.41
CA LEU A 336 -5.46 -5.33 13.92
C LEU A 336 -5.46 -5.26 15.45
N VAL A 337 -5.51 -4.05 15.99
CA VAL A 337 -5.59 -3.80 17.45
C VAL A 337 -6.71 -2.81 17.74
N ASP A 338 -7.65 -3.24 18.58
CA ASP A 338 -8.78 -2.43 19.09
C ASP A 338 -8.37 -1.62 20.34
N GLY A 339 -9.20 -0.65 20.71
CA GLY A 339 -9.02 0.15 21.93
C GLY A 339 -9.17 1.65 21.69
N PRO A 340 -8.69 2.50 22.62
CA PRO A 340 -8.65 3.95 22.42
C PRO A 340 -7.96 4.31 21.10
N GLY A 341 -8.43 5.36 20.42
CA GLY A 341 -7.94 5.73 19.09
C GLY A 341 -6.42 5.92 19.02
N ASP A 342 -5.80 6.47 20.06
CA ASP A 342 -4.34 6.69 20.15
C ASP A 342 -3.52 5.41 20.39
N GLN A 343 -4.17 4.27 20.58
CA GLN A 343 -3.56 2.95 20.82
C GLN A 343 -3.94 1.92 19.75
N ALA A 344 -5.01 2.17 19.00
CA ALA A 344 -5.48 1.27 17.95
C ALA A 344 -4.48 1.18 16.78
N TRP A 345 -4.44 0.02 16.13
CA TRP A 345 -3.62 -0.22 14.92
C TRP A 345 -4.58 -0.50 13.78
N PHE A 346 -4.35 0.11 12.63
CA PHE A 346 -5.06 -0.16 11.39
C PHE A 346 -4.11 -0.80 10.38
N ALA A 347 -4.62 -1.21 9.24
CA ALA A 347 -3.83 -1.70 8.13
C ALA A 347 -4.47 -1.24 6.81
N GLN A 348 -3.98 -0.10 6.32
CA GLN A 348 -4.46 0.53 5.09
C GLN A 348 -5.98 0.76 5.08
N PRO A 349 -6.52 1.62 5.96
CA PRO A 349 -7.93 1.97 5.92
C PRO A 349 -8.26 2.62 4.56
N SER A 350 -9.30 2.14 3.87
CA SER A 350 -9.58 2.54 2.48
C SER A 350 -11.05 2.89 2.19
N GLY A 351 -11.95 2.66 3.14
CA GLY A 351 -13.37 2.99 2.99
C GLY A 351 -13.94 3.56 4.28
N LEU A 352 -14.74 4.63 4.17
CA LEU A 352 -15.41 5.25 5.31
C LEU A 352 -16.90 5.42 5.06
N ALA A 353 -17.72 5.11 6.08
CA ALA A 353 -19.14 5.42 6.05
C ALA A 353 -19.66 5.88 7.41
N ALA A 354 -20.19 7.10 7.46
CA ALA A 354 -20.75 7.67 8.67
C ALA A 354 -22.16 7.12 8.93
N ALA A 355 -22.38 6.59 10.13
CA ALA A 355 -23.70 6.38 10.71
C ALA A 355 -24.00 7.48 11.75
N GLU A 356 -25.19 7.46 12.35
CA GLU A 356 -25.53 8.44 13.40
C GLU A 356 -24.66 8.28 14.65
N ASP A 357 -24.27 7.07 15.02
CA ASP A 357 -23.59 6.80 16.30
C ASP A 357 -22.11 6.42 16.15
N ARG A 358 -21.64 6.13 14.93
CA ARG A 358 -20.28 5.64 14.67
C ARG A 358 -19.82 5.92 13.24
N LEU A 359 -18.52 5.83 13.03
CA LEU A 359 -17.90 5.82 11.71
C LEU A 359 -17.45 4.40 11.37
N TRP A 360 -17.97 3.81 10.30
CA TRP A 360 -17.51 2.52 9.78
C TRP A 360 -16.26 2.67 8.92
N VAL A 361 -15.38 1.68 8.98
CA VAL A 361 -14.08 1.66 8.33
C VAL A 361 -13.84 0.31 7.66
N ALA A 362 -13.57 0.32 6.36
CA ALA A 362 -12.95 -0.81 5.66
C ALA A 362 -11.44 -0.76 5.91
N ASP A 363 -10.92 -1.75 6.64
CA ASP A 363 -9.50 -1.88 7.00
C ASP A 363 -8.89 -2.97 6.11
N SER A 364 -8.32 -2.56 4.98
CA SER A 364 -8.17 -3.41 3.79
C SER A 364 -7.16 -4.54 3.99
N GLU A 365 -5.97 -4.23 4.49
CA GLU A 365 -4.88 -5.20 4.58
C GLU A 365 -5.11 -6.25 5.68
N THR A 366 -5.94 -5.94 6.68
CA THR A 366 -6.45 -6.91 7.69
C THR A 366 -7.73 -7.62 7.28
N SER A 367 -8.26 -7.30 6.09
CA SER A 367 -9.53 -7.83 5.58
C SER A 367 -10.67 -7.68 6.59
N ALA A 368 -10.75 -6.51 7.21
CA ALA A 368 -11.62 -6.27 8.36
C ALA A 368 -12.65 -5.15 8.11
N LEU A 369 -13.81 -5.30 8.78
CA LEU A 369 -14.78 -4.23 8.96
C LEU A 369 -14.65 -3.74 10.40
N ARG A 370 -14.37 -2.45 10.57
CA ARG A 370 -14.14 -1.82 11.88
C ARG A 370 -15.00 -0.58 12.03
N TRP A 371 -15.07 -0.05 13.25
CA TRP A 371 -15.79 1.20 13.50
C TRP A 371 -15.19 1.98 14.65
N VAL A 372 -15.39 3.29 14.60
CA VAL A 372 -15.01 4.25 15.64
C VAL A 372 -16.26 4.81 16.28
N ASP A 373 -16.36 4.76 17.60
CA ASP A 373 -17.45 5.37 18.36
C ASP A 373 -17.28 6.89 18.51
N ARG A 374 -18.26 7.55 19.15
CA ARG A 374 -18.24 9.00 19.37
C ARG A 374 -17.19 9.43 20.40
N GLU A 375 -16.76 8.51 21.25
CA GLU A 375 -15.71 8.69 22.25
C GLU A 375 -14.31 8.51 21.64
N GLY A 376 -14.20 8.01 20.41
CA GLY A 376 -12.97 7.81 19.67
C GLY A 376 -12.29 6.45 19.91
N ALA A 377 -12.98 5.47 20.48
CA ALA A 377 -12.48 4.10 20.57
C ALA A 377 -12.80 3.31 19.30
N VAL A 378 -11.86 2.44 18.92
CA VAL A 378 -11.87 1.62 17.71
C VAL A 378 -12.23 0.19 18.09
N HIS A 379 -13.13 -0.40 17.31
CA HIS A 379 -13.68 -1.74 17.53
C HIS A 379 -13.70 -2.53 16.22
N THR A 380 -13.41 -3.83 16.28
CA THR A 380 -13.53 -4.75 15.15
C THR A 380 -14.90 -5.41 15.12
N ALA A 381 -15.59 -5.34 13.98
CA ALA A 381 -16.82 -6.09 13.73
C ALA A 381 -16.54 -7.42 13.03
N VAL A 382 -15.72 -7.41 11.98
CA VAL A 382 -15.33 -8.58 11.18
C VAL A 382 -13.83 -8.52 10.92
N GLY A 383 -13.15 -9.67 10.90
CA GLY A 383 -11.71 -9.78 10.60
C GLY A 383 -10.90 -10.30 11.79
N THR A 384 -9.74 -10.90 11.50
CA THR A 384 -8.89 -11.53 12.53
C THR A 384 -7.40 -11.20 12.41
N GLY A 385 -6.93 -10.69 11.26
CA GLY A 385 -5.53 -10.25 11.09
C GLY A 385 -5.11 -10.15 9.62
N LEU A 386 -3.83 -9.82 9.40
CA LEU A 386 -3.25 -9.52 8.07
C LEU A 386 -3.23 -10.68 7.06
N PHE A 387 -3.41 -11.93 7.51
CA PHE A 387 -3.24 -13.13 6.67
C PHE A 387 -4.43 -14.10 6.73
N ASP A 388 -5.51 -13.71 7.39
CA ASP A 388 -6.69 -14.53 7.61
C ASP A 388 -7.89 -13.91 6.87
N PHE A 389 -8.07 -14.36 5.62
CA PHE A 389 -8.99 -13.78 4.65
C PHE A 389 -9.64 -14.85 3.76
N GLY A 390 -10.69 -14.50 3.03
CA GLY A 390 -11.39 -15.39 2.11
C GLY A 390 -12.87 -15.03 2.00
N HIS A 391 -13.69 -15.91 1.42
CA HIS A 391 -15.12 -15.64 1.23
C HIS A 391 -15.94 -16.61 2.10
N ARG A 392 -16.37 -16.15 3.28
CA ARG A 392 -17.21 -16.94 4.19
C ARG A 392 -18.27 -16.07 4.87
N ASP A 393 -19.53 -16.46 4.72
CA ASP A 393 -20.69 -15.91 5.42
C ASP A 393 -20.85 -16.53 6.83
N GLY A 394 -21.69 -15.94 7.66
CA GLY A 394 -22.07 -16.41 9.00
C GLY A 394 -21.78 -15.39 10.10
N ALA A 395 -21.74 -15.84 11.35
CA ALA A 395 -21.42 -15.00 12.50
C ALA A 395 -20.11 -14.23 12.29
N ALA A 396 -20.08 -12.96 12.69
CA ALA A 396 -19.02 -12.01 12.35
C ALA A 396 -17.61 -12.45 12.76
N GLY A 397 -17.45 -13.10 13.92
CA GLY A 397 -16.17 -13.67 14.37
C GLY A 397 -15.69 -14.89 13.57
N GLN A 398 -16.51 -15.39 12.65
CA GLN A 398 -16.17 -16.46 11.71
C GLN A 398 -16.21 -15.98 10.26
N ALA A 399 -16.90 -14.89 9.94
CA ALA A 399 -16.94 -14.40 8.58
C ALA A 399 -15.53 -14.02 8.08
N LEU A 400 -15.33 -14.18 6.78
CA LEU A 400 -14.08 -13.77 6.11
C LEU A 400 -14.42 -12.82 4.97
N LEU A 401 -13.56 -11.82 4.81
CA LEU A 401 -13.48 -10.87 3.71
C LEU A 401 -12.09 -10.99 3.07
N GLN A 402 -11.86 -10.32 1.94
CA GLN A 402 -10.56 -10.22 1.28
C GLN A 402 -10.37 -8.81 0.69
N HIS A 403 -9.50 -8.05 1.35
CA HIS A 403 -9.11 -6.69 0.96
C HIS A 403 -10.29 -5.76 0.61
N PRO A 404 -11.25 -5.55 1.53
CA PRO A 404 -12.43 -4.73 1.27
C PRO A 404 -12.06 -3.25 1.16
N LEU A 405 -12.41 -2.59 0.05
CA LEU A 405 -12.09 -1.18 -0.16
C LEU A 405 -13.22 -0.21 0.21
N GLY A 406 -14.48 -0.66 0.20
CA GLY A 406 -15.65 0.21 0.34
C GLY A 406 -16.60 -0.25 1.43
N VAL A 407 -17.23 0.71 2.11
CA VAL A 407 -18.28 0.47 3.10
C VAL A 407 -19.41 1.46 2.88
N THR A 408 -20.65 1.02 3.08
CA THR A 408 -21.85 1.84 2.88
C THR A 408 -22.88 1.51 3.95
N VAL A 409 -23.36 2.51 4.68
CA VAL A 409 -24.47 2.31 5.63
C VAL A 409 -25.78 2.19 4.84
N LEU A 410 -26.51 1.11 5.08
CA LEU A 410 -27.80 0.83 4.43
C LEU A 410 -28.96 1.46 5.22
N PRO A 411 -30.13 1.69 4.59
CA PRO A 411 -31.28 2.35 5.23
C PRO A 411 -31.81 1.63 6.48
N ASP A 412 -31.57 0.33 6.62
CA ASP A 412 -31.97 -0.47 7.78
C ASP A 412 -30.92 -0.49 8.91
N GLY A 413 -29.82 0.26 8.77
CA GLY A 413 -28.73 0.35 9.74
C GLY A 413 -27.68 -0.75 9.62
N SER A 414 -27.85 -1.71 8.70
CA SER A 414 -26.80 -2.66 8.34
C SER A 414 -25.74 -2.01 7.43
N VAL A 415 -24.63 -2.72 7.21
CA VAL A 415 -23.47 -2.19 6.48
C VAL A 415 -23.19 -3.06 5.27
N ALA A 416 -23.24 -2.47 4.08
CA ALA A 416 -22.70 -3.09 2.87
C ALA A 416 -21.18 -2.93 2.85
N VAL A 417 -20.46 -3.99 2.49
CA VAL A 417 -19.00 -4.02 2.36
C VAL A 417 -18.64 -4.47 0.95
N SER A 418 -17.92 -3.62 0.23
CA SER A 418 -17.33 -3.96 -1.07
C SER A 418 -16.11 -4.85 -0.82
N ASP A 419 -16.35 -6.17 -0.84
CA ASP A 419 -15.37 -7.22 -0.58
C ASP A 419 -14.56 -7.50 -1.85
N THR A 420 -13.65 -6.56 -2.12
CA THR A 420 -13.09 -6.27 -3.44
C THR A 420 -12.45 -7.48 -4.09
N TYR A 421 -11.56 -8.19 -3.39
CA TYR A 421 -10.83 -9.33 -3.97
C TYR A 421 -11.64 -10.63 -3.96
N ASN A 422 -12.74 -10.68 -3.21
CA ASN A 422 -13.73 -11.76 -3.33
C ASN A 422 -14.79 -11.49 -4.41
N HIS A 423 -14.68 -10.40 -5.18
CA HIS A 423 -15.60 -10.11 -6.27
C HIS A 423 -17.07 -10.01 -5.82
N ALA A 424 -17.30 -9.51 -4.59
CA ALA A 424 -18.59 -9.59 -3.93
C ALA A 424 -18.97 -8.29 -3.18
N LEU A 425 -20.28 -8.10 -3.02
CA LEU A 425 -20.84 -7.14 -2.09
C LEU A 425 -21.42 -7.92 -0.91
N ARG A 426 -20.92 -7.65 0.29
CA ARG A 426 -21.28 -8.34 1.53
C ARG A 426 -22.15 -7.43 2.39
N ARG A 427 -22.88 -8.00 3.34
CA ARG A 427 -23.69 -7.28 4.32
C ARG A 427 -23.36 -7.75 5.72
N TYR A 428 -23.01 -6.82 6.59
CA TYR A 428 -22.93 -7.03 8.03
C TYR A 428 -24.15 -6.42 8.71
N ASP A 429 -24.85 -7.21 9.53
CA ASP A 429 -25.97 -6.73 10.35
C ASP A 429 -25.52 -6.56 11.82
N PRO A 430 -25.38 -5.31 12.31
CA PRO A 430 -24.98 -5.05 13.70
C PRO A 430 -25.97 -5.58 14.75
N ALA A 431 -27.25 -5.78 14.40
CA ALA A 431 -28.27 -6.25 15.35
C ALA A 431 -28.14 -7.75 15.64
N THR A 432 -27.74 -8.53 14.63
CA THR A 432 -27.59 -10.00 14.73
C THR A 432 -26.14 -10.45 14.85
N GLY A 433 -25.18 -9.62 14.42
CA GLY A 433 -23.78 -9.99 14.33
C GLY A 433 -23.50 -10.99 13.21
N GLU A 434 -24.30 -10.98 12.15
CA GLU A 434 -24.18 -11.89 11.01
C GLU A 434 -23.65 -11.17 9.77
N VAL A 435 -22.86 -11.90 8.97
CA VAL A 435 -22.39 -11.48 7.64
C VAL A 435 -23.03 -12.37 6.59
N GLY A 436 -23.60 -11.76 5.56
CA GLY A 436 -24.14 -12.45 4.38
C GLY A 436 -23.63 -11.85 3.06
N THR A 437 -23.95 -12.49 1.95
CA THR A 437 -23.60 -11.99 0.61
C THR A 437 -24.82 -11.36 -0.06
N LEU A 438 -24.68 -10.10 -0.52
CA LEU A 438 -25.71 -9.38 -1.27
C LEU A 438 -25.59 -9.65 -2.77
N ALA A 439 -24.36 -9.68 -3.28
CA ALA A 439 -24.07 -9.91 -4.69
C ALA A 439 -22.69 -10.55 -4.87
N THR A 440 -22.55 -11.30 -5.96
CA THR A 440 -21.31 -11.90 -6.45
C THR A 440 -21.12 -11.57 -7.92
N ASP A 441 -20.04 -12.05 -8.53
CA ASP A 441 -19.73 -11.79 -9.96
C ASP A 441 -19.60 -10.28 -10.25
N LEU A 442 -19.04 -9.55 -9.29
CA LEU A 442 -18.59 -8.17 -9.45
C LEU A 442 -17.09 -8.20 -9.80
N ARG A 443 -16.55 -7.24 -10.55
CA ARG A 443 -15.09 -7.16 -10.73
C ARG A 443 -14.48 -6.06 -9.88
N GLU A 444 -13.76 -6.46 -8.84
CA GLU A 444 -13.12 -5.60 -7.86
C GLU A 444 -14.01 -4.42 -7.46
N PRO A 445 -15.16 -4.70 -6.80
CA PRO A 445 -16.01 -3.63 -6.30
C PRO A 445 -15.22 -2.79 -5.30
N SER A 446 -15.10 -1.49 -5.55
CA SER A 446 -14.29 -0.57 -4.75
C SER A 446 -15.12 0.32 -3.84
N ASP A 447 -16.42 0.47 -4.17
CA ASP A 447 -17.36 1.31 -3.45
C ASP A 447 -18.82 0.98 -3.80
N ALA A 448 -19.75 1.52 -3.02
CA ALA A 448 -21.17 1.48 -3.36
C ALA A 448 -21.94 2.68 -2.78
N VAL A 449 -23.00 3.09 -3.48
CA VAL A 449 -23.89 4.17 -3.05
C VAL A 449 -25.34 3.71 -3.07
N VAL A 450 -26.11 4.07 -2.04
CA VAL A 450 -27.55 3.78 -1.96
C VAL A 450 -28.32 4.83 -2.74
N VAL A 451 -29.24 4.40 -3.61
CA VAL A 451 -30.12 5.26 -4.40
C VAL A 451 -31.55 4.74 -4.29
N GLY A 452 -32.33 5.35 -3.40
CA GLY A 452 -33.68 4.89 -3.09
C GLY A 452 -33.65 3.47 -2.48
N GLU A 453 -34.20 2.51 -3.20
CA GLU A 453 -34.25 1.09 -2.81
C GLU A 453 -33.19 0.23 -3.55
N ASP A 454 -32.32 0.88 -4.33
CA ASP A 454 -31.26 0.24 -5.08
C ASP A 454 -29.89 0.58 -4.46
N ILE A 455 -28.89 -0.21 -4.80
CA ILE A 455 -27.48 0.06 -4.52
C ILE A 455 -26.71 0.07 -5.84
N VAL A 456 -25.92 1.11 -6.06
CA VAL A 456 -25.07 1.25 -7.24
C VAL A 456 -23.64 0.97 -6.81
N VAL A 457 -23.07 -0.11 -7.35
CA VAL A 457 -21.73 -0.59 -7.02
C VAL A 457 -20.73 -0.04 -8.04
N VAL A 458 -19.60 0.46 -7.57
CA VAL A 458 -18.47 0.85 -8.42
C VAL A 458 -17.64 -0.41 -8.71
N GLU A 459 -17.72 -0.93 -9.94
CA GLU A 459 -16.90 -2.08 -10.36
C GLU A 459 -15.63 -1.56 -11.06
N SER A 460 -14.56 -1.40 -10.28
CA SER A 460 -13.33 -0.76 -10.77
C SER A 460 -12.76 -1.50 -11.99
N ALA A 461 -12.61 -2.82 -11.88
CA ALA A 461 -12.08 -3.66 -12.96
C ALA A 461 -13.10 -3.99 -14.07
N ARG A 462 -14.34 -3.47 -14.01
CA ARG A 462 -15.28 -3.44 -15.15
C ARG A 462 -15.47 -2.04 -15.72
N HIS A 463 -14.79 -1.04 -15.18
CA HIS A 463 -14.80 0.33 -15.67
C HIS A 463 -16.20 0.95 -15.72
N ARG A 464 -17.07 0.61 -14.75
CA ARG A 464 -18.49 1.02 -14.77
C ARG A 464 -19.12 1.05 -13.38
N LEU A 465 -20.31 1.63 -13.33
CA LEU A 465 -21.25 1.48 -12.22
C LEU A 465 -22.26 0.36 -12.54
N THR A 466 -22.56 -0.48 -11.56
CA THR A 466 -23.56 -1.55 -11.69
C THR A 466 -24.67 -1.34 -10.68
N ARG A 467 -25.89 -1.13 -11.17
CA ARG A 467 -27.08 -0.96 -10.32
C ARG A 467 -27.68 -2.32 -9.96
N LEU A 468 -27.85 -2.55 -8.67
CA LEU A 468 -28.44 -3.75 -8.09
C LEU A 468 -29.63 -3.36 -7.23
N ARG A 469 -30.67 -4.20 -7.23
CA ARG A 469 -31.76 -4.07 -6.28
C ARG A 469 -31.27 -4.52 -4.91
N LEU A 470 -31.51 -3.74 -3.84
CA LEU A 470 -31.20 -4.20 -2.48
C LEU A 470 -32.17 -5.34 -2.11
N PRO A 471 -31.69 -6.57 -1.89
CA PRO A 471 -32.56 -7.65 -1.43
C PRO A 471 -32.92 -7.44 0.04
N GLU A 472 -34.16 -7.76 0.43
CA GLU A 472 -34.60 -7.70 1.84
C GLU A 472 -33.77 -8.65 2.74
N GLU A 473 -33.32 -9.78 2.19
CA GLU A 473 -32.50 -10.79 2.87
C GLU A 473 -31.20 -11.07 2.08
N ALA A 474 -30.07 -11.18 2.79
CA ALA A 474 -28.80 -11.59 2.18
C ALA A 474 -28.80 -13.11 1.87
N VAL A 475 -28.19 -13.50 0.76
CA VAL A 475 -28.07 -14.91 0.36
C VAL A 475 -26.87 -15.54 1.07
N ARG A 476 -26.99 -16.80 1.50
CA ARG A 476 -25.88 -17.59 2.06
C ARG A 476 -25.09 -18.27 0.94
N VAL A 477 -23.79 -18.01 0.87
CA VAL A 477 -22.86 -18.67 -0.06
C VAL A 477 -22.07 -19.78 0.67
N GLU A 478 -21.88 -20.94 0.03
CA GLU A 478 -21.04 -22.01 0.58
C GLU A 478 -19.56 -21.58 0.60
N ALA A 479 -18.91 -21.77 1.75
CA ALA A 479 -17.65 -21.11 2.09
C ALA A 479 -16.44 -21.58 1.27
N VAL A 480 -15.60 -20.62 0.88
CA VAL A 480 -14.20 -20.88 0.48
C VAL A 480 -13.29 -20.06 1.40
N ALA A 481 -12.74 -20.72 2.42
CA ALA A 481 -11.78 -20.11 3.34
C ALA A 481 -10.37 -20.32 2.79
N HIS A 482 -9.63 -19.23 2.66
CA HIS A 482 -8.22 -19.27 2.30
C HIS A 482 -7.38 -18.79 3.48
N ARG A 483 -6.08 -19.12 3.44
CA ARG A 483 -5.07 -18.54 4.32
C ARG A 483 -3.82 -18.52 3.47
N THR A 484 -3.26 -17.35 3.20
CA THR A 484 -1.97 -17.33 2.51
C THR A 484 -0.94 -17.94 3.44
N ARG A 485 -0.49 -19.16 3.09
CA ARG A 485 0.66 -19.79 3.76
C ARG A 485 1.92 -19.20 3.14
N ARG A 486 2.35 -18.03 3.62
CA ARG A 486 3.78 -17.69 3.56
C ARG A 486 4.54 -18.87 4.17
N ALA A 487 5.56 -19.38 3.47
CA ALA A 487 6.37 -20.46 4.01
C ALA A 487 6.96 -19.97 5.33
N ALA A 488 6.49 -20.54 6.43
CA ALA A 488 6.93 -20.12 7.75
C ALA A 488 8.44 -20.31 7.84
N THR A 489 9.14 -19.29 8.36
CA THR A 489 10.56 -19.40 8.62
C THR A 489 10.74 -20.45 9.71
N GLU A 490 11.45 -21.51 9.38
CA GLU A 490 11.73 -22.61 10.31
C GLU A 490 12.80 -22.17 11.30
N VAL A 491 12.37 -21.94 12.55
CA VAL A 491 13.23 -21.46 13.64
C VAL A 491 13.30 -22.49 14.76
N ALA A 492 14.42 -22.52 15.48
CA ALA A 492 14.56 -23.37 16.64
C ALA A 492 13.64 -22.89 17.78
N PRO A 493 12.99 -23.82 18.54
CA PRO A 493 12.30 -23.44 19.76
C PRO A 493 13.28 -22.93 20.83
N GLY A 494 12.85 -21.98 21.66
CA GLY A 494 13.70 -21.35 22.67
C GLY A 494 14.38 -20.09 22.16
N ARG A 495 15.72 -20.02 22.23
CA ARG A 495 16.47 -18.80 21.88
C ARG A 495 16.53 -18.61 20.36
N LEU A 496 16.13 -17.43 19.92
CA LEU A 496 16.25 -16.96 18.54
C LEU A 496 16.89 -15.57 18.53
N ARG A 497 17.99 -15.41 17.80
CA ARG A 497 18.61 -14.10 17.56
C ARG A 497 17.96 -13.42 16.36
N LEU A 498 17.22 -12.34 16.61
CA LEU A 498 16.73 -11.43 15.57
C LEU A 498 17.84 -10.41 15.24
N ASP A 499 18.22 -10.29 13.96
CA ASP A 499 19.16 -9.26 13.49
C ASP A 499 18.50 -8.44 12.38
N VAL A 500 18.29 -7.14 12.60
CA VAL A 500 17.90 -6.20 11.54
C VAL A 500 19.17 -5.63 10.90
N ILE A 501 19.41 -5.97 9.64
CA ILE A 501 20.61 -5.59 8.90
C ILE A 501 20.41 -4.20 8.31
N PHE A 502 21.23 -3.25 8.74
CA PHE A 502 21.25 -1.89 8.22
C PHE A 502 22.68 -1.45 7.91
N GLN A 503 22.93 -1.10 6.66
CA GLN A 503 24.13 -0.41 6.20
C GLN A 503 23.71 0.95 5.64
N ALA A 504 24.26 2.02 6.20
CA ALA A 504 23.99 3.37 5.70
C ALA A 504 24.38 3.46 4.21
N PRO A 505 23.55 4.10 3.36
CA PRO A 505 23.87 4.31 1.95
C PRO A 505 25.21 5.00 1.75
N ALA A 506 25.79 4.84 0.56
CA ALA A 506 27.03 5.52 0.19
C ALA A 506 26.90 7.05 0.37
N GLY A 507 27.90 7.65 1.03
CA GLY A 507 27.88 9.07 1.39
C GLY A 507 26.97 9.43 2.56
N GLN A 508 26.48 8.45 3.34
CA GLN A 508 25.73 8.68 4.57
C GLN A 508 26.31 7.89 5.75
N LYS A 509 25.99 8.32 6.98
CA LYS A 509 26.35 7.61 8.23
C LYS A 509 25.21 7.62 9.24
N LEU A 510 25.17 6.61 10.11
CA LEU A 510 24.36 6.69 11.32
C LEU A 510 24.86 7.85 12.20
N ASP A 511 23.98 8.80 12.49
CA ASP A 511 24.34 9.94 13.31
C ASP A 511 23.87 9.78 14.76
N THR A 512 24.78 9.36 15.63
CA THR A 512 24.48 9.12 17.04
C THR A 512 24.71 10.34 17.94
N ARG A 513 24.92 11.54 17.38
CA ARG A 513 25.28 12.76 18.14
C ARG A 513 24.23 13.16 19.19
N TYR A 514 22.95 12.90 18.92
CA TYR A 514 21.82 13.32 19.77
C TYR A 514 21.04 12.15 20.38
N GLY A 515 21.59 10.94 20.32
CA GLY A 515 20.95 9.72 20.81
C GLY A 515 21.02 8.59 19.77
N PRO A 516 20.35 7.46 20.05
CA PRO A 516 20.28 6.35 19.12
C PRO A 516 19.52 6.76 17.85
N SER A 517 20.14 6.57 16.69
CA SER A 517 19.51 6.82 15.38
C SER A 517 18.66 5.64 14.92
N THR A 518 18.43 4.65 15.79
CA THR A 518 17.76 3.40 15.47
C THR A 518 16.68 3.07 16.49
N ARG A 519 15.64 2.39 16.03
CA ARG A 519 14.53 1.88 16.85
C ARG A 519 14.14 0.49 16.37
N LEU A 520 13.77 -0.36 17.31
CA LEU A 520 13.28 -1.72 17.08
C LEU A 520 12.12 -2.02 18.04
N LEU A 521 10.95 -2.33 17.51
CA LEU A 521 9.80 -2.84 18.23
C LEU A 521 9.54 -4.28 17.79
N VAL A 522 9.36 -5.19 18.76
CA VAL A 522 9.06 -6.60 18.50
C VAL A 522 7.79 -6.98 19.27
N SER A 523 6.87 -7.64 18.60
CA SER A 523 5.71 -8.29 19.21
C SER A 523 5.37 -9.58 18.46
N SER A 524 4.34 -10.31 18.89
CA SER A 524 3.94 -11.54 18.23
C SER A 524 2.44 -11.78 18.25
N THR A 525 1.97 -12.59 17.31
CA THR A 525 0.62 -13.17 17.31
C THR A 525 0.73 -14.69 17.18
N PRO A 526 0.20 -15.47 18.14
CA PRO A 526 -0.38 -15.01 19.41
C PRO A 526 0.69 -14.36 20.32
N PRO A 527 0.34 -13.39 21.19
CA PRO A 527 1.32 -12.72 22.07
C PRO A 527 2.14 -13.70 22.93
N GLU A 528 1.52 -14.80 23.33
CA GLU A 528 2.13 -15.86 24.14
C GLU A 528 3.22 -16.66 23.42
N LEU A 529 3.41 -16.45 22.10
CA LEU A 529 4.53 -17.01 21.36
C LEU A 529 5.88 -16.51 21.91
N LEU A 530 5.94 -15.27 22.42
CA LEU A 530 7.13 -14.70 23.04
C LEU A 530 7.05 -14.78 24.57
N ARG A 531 8.01 -15.49 25.18
CA ARG A 531 8.22 -15.43 26.65
C ARG A 531 9.03 -14.21 27.07
N SER A 532 9.94 -13.76 26.21
CA SER A 532 10.76 -12.56 26.41
C SER A 532 11.30 -12.03 25.09
N GLY A 533 11.73 -10.75 25.08
CA GLY A 533 12.26 -10.06 23.90
C GLY A 533 11.25 -9.16 23.18
N GLU A 534 9.99 -9.13 23.62
CA GLU A 534 8.99 -8.17 23.13
C GLU A 534 9.25 -6.72 23.58
N GLY A 535 8.61 -5.77 22.93
CA GLY A 535 8.63 -4.35 23.28
C GLY A 535 9.58 -3.51 22.43
N ALA A 536 9.74 -2.24 22.80
CA ALA A 536 10.57 -1.27 22.08
C ALA A 536 12.03 -1.24 22.62
N GLY A 537 12.98 -0.97 21.74
CA GLY A 537 14.39 -0.78 22.04
C GLY A 537 15.09 -0.06 20.89
N THR A 538 16.41 0.10 20.99
CA THR A 538 17.21 0.85 20.00
C THR A 538 18.24 -0.02 19.28
N ASP A 539 18.63 -1.15 19.88
CA ASP A 539 19.52 -2.11 19.23
C ASP A 539 18.79 -2.81 18.10
N LEU A 540 19.41 -2.84 16.90
CA LEU A 540 18.89 -3.55 15.74
C LEU A 540 19.09 -5.08 15.85
N ALA A 541 19.68 -5.58 16.93
CA ALA A 541 19.77 -7.00 17.23
C ALA A 541 19.09 -7.31 18.57
N ARG A 542 18.36 -8.43 18.65
CA ARG A 542 17.65 -8.84 19.86
C ARG A 542 17.57 -10.35 20.03
N GLU A 543 17.79 -10.81 21.25
CA GLU A 543 17.50 -12.19 21.65
C GLU A 543 16.01 -12.31 22.02
N LEU A 544 15.32 -13.25 21.37
CA LEU A 544 13.94 -13.61 21.63
C LEU A 544 13.87 -14.99 22.30
N GLU A 545 12.92 -15.19 23.20
CA GLU A 545 12.63 -16.50 23.77
C GLU A 545 11.25 -16.99 23.30
N LEU A 546 11.24 -17.88 22.32
CA LEU A 546 10.03 -18.47 21.74
C LEU A 546 9.50 -19.62 22.59
N ASP A 547 8.21 -19.58 22.92
CA ASP A 547 7.56 -20.63 23.69
C ASP A 547 7.30 -21.88 22.82
N PRO A 548 7.91 -23.04 23.13
CA PRO A 548 7.69 -24.28 22.39
C PRO A 548 6.25 -24.83 22.47
N ALA A 549 5.40 -24.31 23.35
CA ALA A 549 3.98 -24.67 23.40
C ALA A 549 3.20 -24.19 22.16
N PHE A 550 3.70 -23.17 21.46
CA PHE A 550 3.14 -22.66 20.22
C PHE A 550 3.98 -23.17 19.04
N GLY A 551 3.41 -24.03 18.21
CA GLY A 551 4.13 -24.62 17.07
C GLY A 551 4.34 -23.66 15.89
N GLU A 552 3.52 -22.61 15.81
CA GLU A 552 3.56 -21.58 14.78
C GLU A 552 3.03 -20.23 15.31
N GLY A 553 3.41 -19.14 14.65
CA GLY A 553 2.87 -17.80 14.88
C GLY A 553 3.50 -16.78 13.94
N VAL A 554 3.24 -15.50 14.18
CA VAL A 554 3.81 -14.38 13.42
C VAL A 554 4.58 -13.48 14.37
N LEU A 555 5.84 -13.20 14.06
CA LEU A 555 6.61 -12.15 14.70
C LEU A 555 6.34 -10.84 13.95
N HIS A 556 5.90 -9.82 14.67
CA HIS A 556 5.76 -8.46 14.14
C HIS A 556 6.98 -7.67 14.58
N VAL A 557 7.81 -7.28 13.62
CA VAL A 557 9.05 -6.52 13.85
C VAL A 557 8.92 -5.20 13.13
N SER A 558 9.05 -4.08 13.85
CA SER A 558 9.15 -2.76 13.26
C SER A 558 10.55 -2.22 13.55
N ALA A 559 11.29 -1.83 12.51
CA ALA A 559 12.61 -1.23 12.69
C ALA A 559 12.74 0.07 11.91
N MET A 560 13.49 1.00 12.51
CA MET A 560 13.81 2.30 11.94
C MET A 560 15.30 2.55 12.14
N ALA A 561 15.94 3.15 11.13
CA ALA A 561 17.31 3.63 11.17
C ALA A 561 17.43 4.94 10.41
N ALA A 562 18.00 5.97 11.03
CA ALA A 562 18.25 7.26 10.40
C ALA A 562 19.74 7.42 10.06
N SER A 563 20.04 7.68 8.79
CA SER A 563 21.39 8.02 8.32
C SER A 563 21.43 9.42 7.72
N CYS A 564 22.49 10.16 8.00
CA CYS A 564 22.65 11.53 7.54
C CYS A 564 23.81 11.65 6.57
N ASP A 565 23.75 12.62 5.64
CA ASP A 565 24.82 12.89 4.69
C ASP A 565 26.17 13.03 5.42
N ASP A 566 27.19 12.33 4.91
CA ASP A 566 28.54 12.26 5.47
C ASP A 566 29.53 13.09 4.64
N ASP A 567 29.12 14.31 4.28
CA ASP A 567 30.01 15.31 3.70
C ASP A 567 30.41 16.34 4.78
N PRO A 568 31.69 16.43 5.18
CA PRO A 568 32.16 17.41 6.16
C PRO A 568 32.03 18.87 5.68
N ALA A 569 31.78 19.12 4.39
CA ALA A 569 31.46 20.44 3.86
C ALA A 569 29.98 20.83 4.06
N ASN A 570 29.11 19.89 4.41
CA ASN A 570 27.70 20.16 4.67
C ASN A 570 27.50 20.63 6.12
N GLU A 571 27.20 21.91 6.31
CA GLU A 571 26.94 22.50 7.64
C GLU A 571 25.66 21.94 8.27
N TYR A 572 24.68 21.54 7.44
CA TYR A 572 23.38 21.00 7.85
C TYR A 572 23.10 19.69 7.10
N PRO A 573 23.73 18.57 7.50
CA PRO A 573 23.52 17.28 6.85
C PRO A 573 22.05 16.87 6.95
N ALA A 574 21.43 16.58 5.80
CA ALA A 574 20.09 16.03 5.76
C ALA A 574 20.13 14.59 6.28
N CYS A 575 19.16 14.25 7.13
CA CYS A 575 19.00 12.90 7.66
C CYS A 575 17.83 12.23 6.97
N HIS A 576 18.05 10.99 6.56
CA HIS A 576 17.13 10.12 5.83
C HIS A 576 16.75 8.98 6.76
N VAL A 577 15.45 8.71 6.89
CA VAL A 577 14.93 7.65 7.73
C VAL A 577 14.61 6.44 6.85
N HIS A 578 15.15 5.29 7.24
CA HIS A 578 14.81 3.99 6.68
C HIS A 578 13.95 3.27 7.70
N GLN A 579 12.77 2.81 7.30
CA GLN A 579 11.87 2.10 8.19
C GLN A 579 11.21 0.94 7.45
N GLN A 580 10.98 -0.16 8.17
CA GLN A 580 10.21 -1.27 7.68
C GLN A 580 9.51 -2.00 8.82
N ASP A 581 8.27 -2.41 8.56
CA ASP A 581 7.52 -3.34 9.39
C ASP A 581 7.47 -4.71 8.72
N TRP A 582 7.79 -5.78 9.45
CA TRP A 582 7.75 -7.15 8.98
C TRP A 582 6.75 -7.95 9.81
N GLY A 583 5.76 -8.54 9.14
CA GLY A 583 5.05 -9.72 9.64
C GLY A 583 5.78 -10.99 9.17
N VAL A 584 6.52 -11.65 10.07
CA VAL A 584 7.30 -12.85 9.76
C VAL A 584 6.62 -14.10 10.33
N PRO A 585 5.94 -14.92 9.50
CA PRO A 585 5.43 -16.20 9.95
C PRO A 585 6.60 -17.12 10.33
N VAL A 586 6.54 -17.69 11.53
CA VAL A 586 7.54 -18.61 12.06
C VAL A 586 6.91 -19.96 12.40
N ARG A 587 7.66 -21.04 12.17
CA ARG A 587 7.30 -22.39 12.60
C ARG A 587 8.44 -22.94 13.44
N LEU A 588 8.11 -23.39 14.65
CA LEU A 588 9.09 -23.91 15.58
C LEU A 588 9.39 -25.37 15.22
N VAL A 589 10.59 -25.62 14.71
CA VAL A 589 11.05 -26.97 14.37
C VAL A 589 12.38 -27.26 15.06
N ARG A 590 12.55 -28.50 15.50
CA ARG A 590 13.81 -28.93 16.12
C ARG A 590 14.92 -28.89 15.07
N GLY A 591 15.93 -28.05 15.28
CA GLY A 591 17.02 -27.85 14.33
C GLY A 591 16.76 -26.77 13.27
N GLY A 592 15.69 -25.98 13.43
CA GLY A 592 15.49 -24.75 12.65
C GLY A 592 16.57 -23.69 12.96
N ALA A 593 16.52 -22.58 12.24
CA ALA A 593 17.50 -21.49 12.41
C ALA A 593 17.43 -20.89 13.82
N ASP A 594 18.60 -20.59 14.39
CA ASP A 594 18.76 -19.86 15.65
C ASP A 594 19.02 -18.36 15.42
N ARG A 595 19.09 -17.94 14.15
CA ARG A 595 19.21 -16.55 13.71
C ARG A 595 18.14 -16.21 12.67
N LEU A 596 17.52 -15.05 12.83
CA LEU A 596 16.54 -14.47 11.90
C LEU A 596 17.05 -13.11 11.40
N PRO A 597 17.70 -13.04 10.21
CA PRO A 597 18.12 -11.78 9.63
C PRO A 597 16.97 -11.09 8.88
N LEU A 598 16.74 -9.81 9.13
CA LEU A 598 15.79 -8.97 8.39
C LEU A 598 16.56 -7.79 7.79
N VAL A 599 16.69 -7.75 6.46
CA VAL A 599 17.45 -6.69 5.80
C VAL A 599 16.59 -5.44 5.68
N LEU A 600 16.98 -4.36 6.35
CA LEU A 600 16.40 -3.02 6.20
C LEU A 600 17.06 -2.28 5.04
N ALA A 601 18.40 -2.26 5.01
CA ALA A 601 19.19 -1.73 3.91
C ALA A 601 20.59 -2.37 3.87
N GLY A 602 21.07 -2.70 2.67
CA GLY A 602 22.41 -3.27 2.46
C GLY A 602 22.41 -4.79 2.23
N MET A 603 23.50 -5.46 2.60
CA MET A 603 23.63 -6.92 2.46
C MET A 603 24.01 -7.56 3.81
N ASP A 604 23.55 -8.79 4.05
CA ASP A 604 23.96 -9.59 5.20
C ASP A 604 25.34 -10.23 4.94
N ASP A 605 26.36 -9.76 5.67
CA ASP A 605 27.75 -10.20 5.49
C ASP A 605 28.07 -11.55 6.19
N GLN A 606 27.12 -12.15 6.92
CA GLN A 606 27.36 -13.36 7.73
C GLN A 606 26.99 -14.70 7.05
N ASP A 607 26.39 -14.68 5.86
CA ASP A 607 26.09 -15.88 5.05
C ASP A 607 27.18 -16.19 3.98
N ALA A 608 28.40 -15.65 4.16
CA ALA A 608 29.56 -15.86 3.27
C ALA A 608 30.43 -17.08 3.65
#